data_AF-A0A833DEW1-F1
#
_entry.id   AF-A0A833DEW1-F1
#
_cell.length_a   1.000
_cell.length_b   1.000
_cell.length_c   1.000
_cell.angle_alpha   90.00
_cell.angle_beta   90.00
_cell.angle_gamma   90.00
#
_symmetry.space_group_name_H-M   'P 1'
#
loop_
_entity.id
_entity.type
_entity.pdbx_description
1 polymer ?
#
loop_
_entity_poly.entity_id
_entity_poly.type
_entity_poly.pdbx_seq_one_letter_code
_entity_poly.pdbx_strand_id
1 'polypeptide(L)' 'MLDRISARNLTAGLVVLTFLVITLGGVVRIYDAGESCPDWPACFGDWSFDVSAEEQEAWWDAHPDEIDSRGAEHRYTT' A
#
# COMPACT_ATOMS: atom_id res chain seq x y z
N MET A 1 -14.56 8.19 -30.99
CA MET A 1 -14.63 8.38 -29.51
C MET A 1 -13.27 8.77 -28.91
N LEU A 2 -12.16 8.41 -29.56
CA LEU A 2 -10.81 8.87 -29.20
C LEU A 2 -10.42 10.22 -29.85
N ASP A 3 -11.22 10.71 -30.79
CA ASP A 3 -10.94 11.91 -31.60
C ASP A 3 -11.04 13.24 -30.82
N ARG A 4 -11.55 13.19 -29.58
CA ARG A 4 -11.64 14.36 -28.66
C ARG A 4 -10.48 14.45 -27.67
N ILE A 5 -9.63 13.42 -27.57
CA ILE A 5 -8.57 13.39 -26.57
C ILE A 5 -7.33 14.09 -27.14
N SER A 6 -7.00 15.26 -26.60
CA SER A 6 -5.76 15.95 -26.92
C SER A 6 -4.58 15.13 -26.38
N ALA A 7 -3.87 14.45 -27.28
CA ALA A 7 -2.71 13.61 -26.94
C ALA A 7 -1.69 14.35 -26.07
N ARG A 8 -1.43 15.63 -26.37
CA ARG A 8 -0.53 16.47 -25.58
C ARG A 8 -0.98 16.64 -24.12
N ASN A 9 -2.28 16.88 -23.89
CA ASN A 9 -2.81 17.06 -22.55
C ASN A 9 -2.84 15.73 -21.79
N LEU A 10 -3.16 14.62 -22.48
CA LEU A 10 -3.11 13.28 -21.90
C LEU A 10 -1.69 12.93 -21.48
N THR A 11 -0.70 13.14 -22.35
CA THR A 11 0.72 12.88 -22.02
C THR A 11 1.17 13.71 -20.84
N ALA A 12 0.85 15.01 -20.81
CA ALA A 12 1.17 15.86 -19.66
C ALA A 12 0.54 15.34 -18.36
N GLY A 13 -0.73 14.92 -18.40
CA GLY A 13 -1.41 14.33 -17.25
C GLY A 13 -0.77 13.02 -16.77
N LEU A 14 -0.39 12.13 -17.70
CA LEU A 14 0.29 10.87 -17.38
C LEU A 14 1.68 11.11 -16.78
N VAL A 15 2.43 12.10 -17.25
CA VAL A 15 3.72 12.47 -16.66
C VAL A 15 3.53 12.93 -15.22
N VAL A 16 2.56 13.82 -14.96
CA VAL A 16 2.26 14.27 -13.59
C VAL A 16 1.86 13.10 -12.70
N LEU A 17 0.96 12.23 -13.17
CA LEU A 17 0.56 11.02 -12.43
C LEU A 17 1.74 10.11 -12.12
N THR A 18 2.65 9.91 -13.09
CA THR A 18 3.85 9.11 -12.91
C THR A 18 4.74 9.68 -11.81
N PHE A 19 4.97 11.00 -11.81
CA PHE A 19 5.73 11.66 -10.75
C PHE A 19 5.07 11.51 -9.37
N LEU A 20 3.74 11.60 -9.29
CA LEU A 20 3.01 11.39 -8.04
C LEU A 20 3.19 9.96 -7.52
N VAL A 21 3.04 8.95 -8.38
CA VAL A 21 3.22 7.54 -8.00
C VAL A 21 4.65 7.26 -7.55
N ILE A 22 5.65 7.78 -8.25
CA ILE A 22 7.07 7.65 -7.85
C ILE A 22 7.29 8.27 -6.47
N THR A 23 6.74 9.47 -6.25
CA THR A 23 6.91 10.18 -4.97
C THR A 23 6.23 9.42 -3.83
N LEU A 24 5.01 8.93 -4.03
CA LEU A 24 4.29 8.12 -3.05
C LEU A 24 5.03 6.82 -2.74
N GLY A 25 5.54 6.11 -3.74
CA GLY A 25 6.36 4.92 -3.54
C GLY A 25 7.66 5.23 -2.79
N GLY A 26 8.27 6.38 -3.04
CA GLY A 26 9.43 6.87 -2.31
C GLY A 26 9.11 7.12 -0.83
N VAL A 27 7.95 7.71 -0.52
CA VAL A 27 7.47 7.88 0.86
C VAL A 27 7.31 6.53 1.55
N VAL A 28 6.58 5.58 0.95
CA VAL A 28 6.40 4.22 1.52
C VAL A 28 7.74 3.58 1.88
N ARG A 29 8.75 3.73 1.00
CA ARG A 29 10.08 3.17 1.24
C ARG A 29 10.86 3.89 2.34
N ILE A 30 10.78 5.22 2.44
CA ILE A 30 11.49 5.98 3.48
C ILE A 30 10.91 5.69 4.87
N TYR A 31 9.61 5.46 4.96
CA TYR A 31 8.92 5.10 6.21
C TYR A 31 8.97 3.60 6.53
N ASP A 32 9.64 2.79 5.70
CA ASP A 32 9.70 1.33 5.87
C ASP A 32 8.32 0.67 6.01
N ALA A 33 7.34 1.21 5.27
CA ALA A 33 5.94 0.80 5.27
C ALA A 33 5.61 -0.18 4.12
N GLY A 34 6.64 -0.78 3.52
CA GLY A 34 6.46 -1.69 2.38
C GLY A 34 5.82 -3.03 2.76
N GLU A 35 5.96 -3.46 4.02
CA GLU A 35 5.45 -4.72 4.57
C GLU A 35 4.22 -4.50 5.48
N SER A 36 3.63 -3.29 5.49
CA SER A 36 2.57 -2.92 6.45
C SER A 36 1.20 -3.54 6.19
N CYS A 37 0.93 -3.96 4.96
CA CYS A 37 -0.25 -4.73 4.60
C CYS A 37 0.24 -6.05 3.99
N PRO A 38 -0.04 -7.20 4.64
CA PRO A 38 0.45 -8.50 4.17
C PRO A 38 -0.21 -8.93 2.86
N ASP A 39 -1.47 -8.53 2.65
CA ASP A 39 -2.24 -8.75 1.44
C ASP A 39 -2.45 -7.45 0.66
N TRP A 40 -2.79 -7.59 -0.62
CA TRP A 40 -3.19 -6.50 -1.50
C TRP A 40 -4.23 -7.04 -2.49
N PRO A 41 -5.33 -6.32 -2.77
CA PRO A 41 -5.58 -4.89 -2.51
C PRO A 41 -6.24 -4.55 -1.16
N ALA A 42 -6.60 -5.54 -0.36
CA ALA A 42 -7.05 -5.37 1.01
C ALA A 42 -5.82 -5.21 1.96
N CYS A 43 -6.05 -5.04 3.25
CA CYS A 43 -5.01 -4.96 4.28
C CYS A 43 -5.54 -5.69 5.52
N PHE A 44 -4.91 -6.81 5.89
CA PHE A 44 -5.43 -7.78 6.85
C PHE A 44 -6.87 -8.24 6.50
N GLY A 45 -7.16 -8.39 5.20
CA GLY A 45 -8.48 -8.78 4.71
C GLY A 45 -9.57 -7.69 4.76
N ASP A 46 -9.26 -6.47 5.23
CA ASP A 46 -10.16 -5.32 5.23
C ASP A 46 -9.80 -4.31 4.11
N TRP A 47 -10.75 -3.46 3.71
CA TRP A 47 -10.52 -2.34 2.79
C TRP A 47 -10.07 -1.05 3.50
N SER A 48 -10.03 -1.07 4.83
CA SER A 48 -9.44 -0.04 5.69
C SER A 48 -7.91 -0.22 5.82
N PHE A 49 -7.22 0.86 6.18
CA PHE A 49 -5.79 0.83 6.57
C PHE A 49 -5.58 0.91 8.08
N ASP A 50 -6.66 1.08 8.83
CA ASP A 50 -6.67 1.18 10.29
C ASP A 50 -7.19 -0.14 10.86
N VAL A 51 -6.25 -1.06 11.12
CA VAL A 51 -6.51 -2.41 11.65
C VAL A 51 -5.90 -2.46 13.04
N SER A 52 -6.69 -2.82 14.07
CA SER A 52 -6.21 -2.79 15.45
C SER A 52 -5.06 -3.77 15.69
N ALA A 53 -4.24 -3.52 16.70
CA ALA A 53 -3.14 -4.42 17.05
C ALA A 53 -3.65 -5.85 17.35
N GLU A 54 -4.83 -6.00 17.95
CA GLU A 54 -5.45 -7.29 18.26
C GLU A 54 -5.86 -8.06 16.99
N GLU A 55 -6.40 -7.35 15.99
CA GLU A 55 -6.77 -7.95 14.70
C GLU A 55 -5.53 -8.35 13.89
N GLN A 56 -4.46 -7.55 13.94
CA GLN A 56 -3.19 -7.92 13.31
C GLN A 56 -2.61 -9.19 13.94
N GLU A 57 -2.67 -9.31 15.28
CA GLU A 57 -2.22 -10.52 15.99
C GLU A 57 -2.99 -11.77 15.57
N ALA A 58 -4.32 -11.67 15.54
CA ALA A 58 -5.17 -12.77 15.07
C ALA A 58 -4.86 -13.18 13.63
N TRP A 59 -4.48 -12.23 12.77
CA TRP A 59 -4.07 -12.52 11.40
C TRP A 59 -2.79 -13.33 11.32
N TRP A 60 -1.72 -12.92 12.02
CA TRP A 60 -0.43 -13.63 11.98
C TRP A 60 -0.51 -15.02 12.60
N ASP A 61 -1.31 -15.19 13.65
CA ASP A 61 -1.59 -16.52 14.22
C ASP A 61 -2.22 -17.46 13.19
N ALA A 62 -3.07 -16.92 12.30
CA ALA A 62 -3.71 -17.68 11.23
C ALA A 62 -2.84 -17.81 9.95
N HIS A 63 -1.96 -16.83 9.68
CA HIS A 63 -1.13 -16.72 8.48
C HIS A 63 0.35 -16.49 8.82
N PRO A 64 1.02 -17.49 9.40
CA PRO A 64 2.41 -17.33 9.85
C PRO A 64 3.42 -17.12 8.71
N ASP A 65 3.06 -17.44 7.47
CA ASP A 65 3.88 -17.20 6.28
C ASP A 65 3.83 -15.75 5.76
N GLU A 66 2.89 -14.95 6.26
CA GLU A 66 2.71 -13.54 5.91
C GLU A 66 3.27 -12.58 6.98
N ILE A 67 3.97 -13.12 7.97
CA ILE A 67 4.63 -12.33 9.01
C ILE A 67 5.73 -11.45 8.38
N ASP A 68 5.71 -10.16 8.72
CA ASP A 68 6.71 -9.18 8.34
C ASP A 68 8.13 -9.62 8.75
N SER A 69 9.13 -9.22 7.98
CA SER A 69 10.55 -9.47 8.25
C SER A 69 11.03 -9.00 9.64
N ARG A 70 10.30 -8.08 10.28
CA ARG A 70 10.55 -7.61 11.66
C ARG A 70 10.00 -8.53 12.77
N GLY A 71 9.16 -9.52 12.45
CA GLY A 71 8.58 -10.47 13.41
C GLY A 71 7.09 -10.25 13.70
N ALA A 72 6.43 -11.24 14.32
CA ALA A 72 4.99 -11.28 14.58
C ALA A 72 4.53 -10.27 15.65
N GLU A 73 5.47 -9.77 16.44
CA GLU A 73 5.25 -8.79 17.49
C GLU A 73 5.25 -7.34 16.99
N HIS A 74 5.65 -7.09 15.75
CA HIS A 74 5.63 -5.75 15.17
C HIS A 74 4.20 -5.30 14.86
N ARG A 75 3.78 -4.12 15.35
CA ARG A 75 2.43 -3.57 15.14
C ARG A 75 2.50 -2.26 14.35
N TYR A 76 1.58 -2.08 13.41
CA TYR A 76 1.51 -0.89 12.54
C TYR A 76 0.61 0.23 13.07
N THR A 77 -0.10 -0.02 14.17
CA THR A 77 -0.95 0.98 14.85
C THR A 77 -0.13 1.84 15.79
N THR A 78 -0.54 3.10 15.97
CA THR A 78 -0.09 3.93 17.10
C THR A 78 -0.68 3.47 18.42
#